data_AF-A0AAD9V9G6-F1
#
_entry.id   AF-A0AAD9V9G6-F1
#
_cell.length_a   1.000
_cell.length_b   1.000
_cell.length_c   1.000
_cell.angle_alpha   90.00
_cell.angle_beta   90.00
_cell.angle_gamma   90.00
#
_symmetry.space_group_name_H-M   'P 1'
#
loop_
_entity.id
_entity.type
_entity.pdbx_description
1 polymer ?
#
loop_
_entity_poly.entity_id
_entity_poly.type
_entity_poly.pdbx_seq_one_letter_code
_entity_poly.pdbx_strand_id
1 'polypeptide(L)'
;MENNSEKQLRGSGSREIQKCIRNYKKQMKSLEYSRLRSLVPSTASRPRVSKIEVIEEAIKYIAYLQDTLNARFEEDNTTEATQRTGNERRPRIVRQKRQRFASYMIKTQRNSLPARRKFSSKSAEICVFL
;
A
#
# COMPACT_ATOMS: atom_id res chain seq x y z
N MET A 1 -7.31 51.97 0.85
CA MET A 1 -8.07 50.94 0.10
C MET A 1 -7.11 49.79 -0.13
N GLU A 2 -7.15 48.77 0.71
CA GLU A 2 -6.14 47.71 0.68
C GLU A 2 -6.80 46.32 0.64
N ASN A 3 -6.28 45.52 -0.28
CA ASN A 3 -6.21 44.06 -0.26
C ASN A 3 -7.51 43.27 -0.54
N ASN A 4 -7.95 43.34 -1.80
CA ASN A 4 -8.88 42.37 -2.39
C ASN A 4 -8.16 41.25 -3.18
N SER A 5 -6.83 41.34 -3.34
CA SER A 5 -5.98 40.43 -4.12
C SER A 5 -5.53 39.18 -3.34
N GLU A 6 -5.41 39.24 -2.01
CA GLU A 6 -4.93 38.09 -1.20
C GLU A 6 -5.98 36.99 -0.99
N LYS A 7 -7.27 37.30 -1.16
CA LYS A 7 -8.35 36.31 -0.99
C LYS A 7 -8.57 35.40 -2.20
N GLN A 8 -8.06 35.75 -3.39
CA GLN A 8 -8.22 34.91 -4.58
C GLN A 8 -7.28 33.70 -4.63
N LEU A 9 -6.13 33.73 -3.95
CA LEU A 9 -5.11 32.67 -4.03
C LEU A 9 -5.45 31.38 -3.27
N ARG A 10 -6.45 31.40 -2.36
CA ARG A 10 -6.81 30.22 -1.55
C ARG A 10 -7.85 29.29 -2.20
N GLY A 11 -8.58 29.74 -3.21
CA GLY A 11 -9.67 28.98 -3.84
C GLY A 11 -9.27 28.14 -5.05
N SER A 12 -8.27 28.59 -5.81
CA SER A 12 -7.84 27.94 -7.05
C SER A 12 -7.15 26.60 -6.75
N GLY A 13 -6.13 26.62 -5.88
CA GLY A 13 -5.35 25.41 -5.54
C GLY A 13 -6.18 24.20 -5.12
N SER A 14 -7.33 24.41 -4.47
CA SER A 14 -8.28 23.33 -4.12
C SER A 14 -8.86 22.64 -5.37
N ARG A 15 -9.22 23.38 -6.42
CA ARG A 15 -9.75 22.82 -7.68
C ARG A 15 -8.68 22.07 -8.46
N GLU A 16 -7.47 22.61 -8.54
CA GLU A 16 -6.34 21.95 -9.20
C GLU A 16 -5.96 20.65 -8.48
N ILE A 17 -5.91 20.66 -7.15
CA ILE A 17 -5.69 19.46 -6.33
C ILE A 17 -6.82 18.43 -6.56
N GLN A 18 -8.08 18.86 -6.55
CA GLN A 18 -9.22 17.97 -6.83
C GLN A 18 -9.18 17.37 -8.24
N LYS A 19 -8.73 18.13 -9.25
CA LYS A 19 -8.53 17.62 -10.61
C LYS A 19 -7.42 16.56 -10.63
N CYS A 20 -6.30 16.82 -9.97
CA CYS A 20 -5.20 15.86 -9.85
C CYS A 20 -5.66 14.54 -9.21
N ILE A 21 -6.39 14.61 -8.09
CA ILE A 21 -6.95 13.44 -7.40
C ILE A 21 -7.90 12.64 -8.30
N ARG A 22 -8.79 13.33 -9.03
CA ARG A 22 -9.73 12.68 -9.96
C ARG A 22 -8.98 11.97 -11.11
N ASN A 23 -7.99 12.63 -11.69
CA ASN A 23 -7.16 12.07 -12.75
C ASN A 23 -6.37 10.85 -12.25
N TYR A 24 -5.78 10.93 -11.06
CA TYR A 24 -5.09 9.81 -10.44
C TYR A 24 -6.01 8.60 -10.27
N LYS A 25 -7.21 8.80 -9.71
CA LYS A 25 -8.21 7.72 -9.57
C LYS A 25 -8.61 7.11 -10.92
N LYS A 26 -8.75 7.93 -11.96
CA LYS A 26 -9.06 7.45 -13.32
C LYS A 26 -7.93 6.61 -13.90
N GLN A 27 -6.68 7.06 -13.74
CA GLN A 27 -5.49 6.31 -14.19
C GLN A 27 -5.36 4.97 -13.46
N MET A 28 -5.53 4.96 -12.14
CA MET A 28 -5.51 3.74 -11.34
C MET A 28 -6.56 2.73 -11.83
N LYS A 29 -7.80 3.17 -12.06
CA LYS A 29 -8.84 2.29 -12.62
C LYS A 29 -8.46 1.71 -13.99
N SER A 30 -7.80 2.50 -14.83
CA SER A 30 -7.35 2.03 -16.15
C SER A 30 -6.25 0.98 -16.04
N LEU A 31 -5.29 1.20 -15.13
CA LEU A 31 -4.20 0.25 -14.89
C LEU A 31 -4.71 -1.07 -14.30
N GLU A 32 -5.60 -1.00 -13.30
CA GLU A 32 -6.21 -2.19 -12.71
C GLU A 32 -7.02 -2.99 -13.73
N TYR A 33 -7.77 -2.31 -14.60
CA TYR A 33 -8.49 -2.98 -15.68
C TYR A 33 -7.54 -3.66 -16.68
N SER A 34 -6.47 -2.97 -17.10
CA SER A 34 -5.46 -3.54 -17.99
C SER A 34 -4.78 -4.76 -17.36
N ARG A 35 -4.48 -4.68 -16.06
CA ARG A 35 -3.89 -5.77 -15.28
C ARG A 35 -4.83 -6.97 -15.22
N LEU A 36 -6.09 -6.76 -14.86
CA LEU A 36 -7.10 -7.82 -14.82
C LEU A 36 -7.21 -8.53 -16.17
N ARG A 37 -7.31 -7.77 -17.26
CA ARG A 37 -7.36 -8.32 -18.63
C ARG A 37 -6.15 -9.18 -18.97
N SER A 38 -4.95 -8.78 -18.55
CA SER A 38 -3.73 -9.58 -18.79
C SER A 38 -3.67 -10.88 -17.98
N LEU A 39 -4.35 -10.94 -16.84
CA LEU A 39 -4.36 -12.13 -15.96
C LEU A 39 -5.39 -13.18 -16.37
N VAL A 40 -6.42 -12.80 -17.14
CA VAL A 40 -7.50 -13.70 -17.55
C VAL A 40 -7.18 -14.27 -18.94
N PRO A 41 -6.88 -15.58 -19.06
CA PRO A 41 -6.34 -16.17 -20.29
C PRO A 41 -7.22 -15.95 -21.53
N SER A 42 -8.55 -16.07 -21.37
CA SER A 42 -9.51 -15.91 -22.47
C SER A 42 -9.57 -14.49 -23.03
N THR A 43 -9.14 -13.48 -22.27
CA THR A 43 -9.21 -12.07 -22.68
C THR A 43 -7.84 -11.46 -23.00
N ALA A 44 -6.75 -12.08 -22.54
CA ALA A 44 -5.39 -11.60 -22.75
C ALA A 44 -4.96 -11.66 -24.23
N SER A 45 -5.42 -12.67 -24.97
CA SER A 45 -5.11 -12.86 -26.39
C SER A 45 -6.01 -12.05 -27.34
N ARG A 46 -7.16 -11.57 -26.85
CA ARG A 46 -8.19 -10.93 -27.68
C ARG A 46 -7.99 -9.42 -27.71
N PRO A 47 -7.91 -8.77 -28.89
CA PRO A 47 -7.60 -7.33 -28.98
C PRO A 47 -8.78 -6.41 -28.64
N ARG A 48 -10.02 -6.82 -28.91
CA ARG A 48 -11.25 -6.05 -28.63
C ARG A 48 -12.15 -6.85 -27.70
N VAL A 49 -12.19 -6.46 -26.43
CA VAL A 49 -12.98 -7.10 -25.37
C VAL A 49 -13.64 -5.99 -24.57
N SER A 50 -14.93 -6.14 -24.25
CA SER A 50 -15.63 -5.14 -23.46
C SER A 50 -15.23 -5.18 -21.98
N LYS A 51 -15.52 -4.12 -21.22
CA LYS A 51 -15.24 -4.11 -19.77
C LYS A 51 -16.05 -5.16 -19.01
N ILE A 52 -17.30 -5.35 -19.40
CA ILE A 52 -18.22 -6.31 -18.78
C ILE A 52 -17.71 -7.72 -19.05
N GLU A 53 -17.37 -8.01 -20.30
CA GLU A 53 -16.85 -9.31 -20.71
C GLU A 53 -15.55 -9.69 -19.99
N VAL A 54 -14.62 -8.74 -19.79
CA VAL A 54 -13.42 -9.01 -18.97
C VAL A 54 -13.78 -9.40 -17.54
N ILE A 55 -14.81 -8.81 -16.94
CA ILE A 55 -15.27 -9.14 -15.60
C ILE A 55 -15.93 -10.53 -15.57
N GLU A 56 -16.79 -10.83 -16.54
CA GLU A 56 -17.45 -12.14 -16.65
C GLU A 56 -16.44 -13.27 -16.83
N GLU A 57 -15.47 -13.09 -17.73
CA GLU A 57 -14.41 -14.05 -17.94
C GLU A 57 -13.49 -14.20 -16.73
N ALA A 58 -13.23 -13.12 -15.99
CA ALA A 58 -12.50 -13.19 -14.73
C ALA A 58 -13.24 -14.05 -13.68
N ILE A 59 -14.56 -13.89 -13.56
CA ILE A 59 -15.37 -14.67 -12.63
C ILE A 59 -15.32 -16.16 -12.99
N LYS A 60 -15.48 -16.50 -14.27
CA LYS A 60 -15.35 -17.89 -14.76
C LYS A 60 -13.98 -18.47 -14.45
N TYR A 61 -12.92 -17.69 -14.66
CA TYR A 61 -11.55 -18.15 -14.41
C TYR A 61 -11.28 -18.36 -12.92
N ILE A 62 -11.81 -17.50 -12.04
CA ILE A 62 -11.74 -17.71 -10.58
C ILE A 62 -12.43 -19.03 -10.19
N ALA A 63 -13.65 -19.27 -10.69
CA ALA A 63 -14.38 -20.51 -10.40
C ALA A 63 -13.59 -21.75 -10.87
N TYR A 64 -13.08 -21.72 -12.10
CA TYR A 64 -12.22 -22.79 -12.63
C TYR A 64 -11.00 -23.07 -11.74
N LEU A 65 -10.30 -22.03 -11.29
CA LEU A 65 -9.14 -22.17 -10.41
C LEU A 65 -9.54 -22.74 -9.04
N GLN A 66 -10.69 -22.33 -8.50
CA GLN A 66 -11.22 -22.86 -7.24
C GLN A 66 -11.53 -24.35 -7.36
N ASP A 67 -12.21 -24.75 -8.43
CA ASP A 67 -12.54 -26.16 -8.69
C ASP A 67 -11.28 -27.00 -8.88
N THR A 68 -10.29 -26.47 -9.63
CA THR A 68 -9.00 -27.12 -9.84
C THR A 68 -8.23 -27.33 -8.54
N LEU A 69 -8.27 -26.36 -7.61
CA LEU A 69 -7.63 -26.49 -6.31
C LEU A 69 -8.36 -27.52 -5.44
N ASN A 70 -9.70 -27.49 -5.42
CA ASN A 70 -10.50 -28.43 -4.64
C ASN A 70 -10.30 -29.88 -5.12
N ALA A 71 -10.28 -30.12 -6.42
CA ALA A 71 -10.06 -31.46 -6.98
C ALA A 71 -8.74 -32.10 -6.51
N ARG A 72 -7.66 -31.31 -6.42
CA ARG A 72 -6.37 -31.78 -5.91
C ARG A 72 -6.44 -32.19 -4.44
N PHE A 73 -7.15 -31.43 -3.62
CA PHE A 73 -7.32 -31.78 -2.21
C PHE A 73 -8.18 -33.03 -2.01
N GLU A 74 -9.18 -33.28 -2.85
CA GLU A 74 -9.99 -34.51 -2.77
C GLU A 74 -9.19 -35.76 -3.19
N GLU A 75 -8.27 -35.64 -4.16
CA GLU A 75 -7.34 -36.72 -4.51
C GLU A 75 -6.40 -37.06 -3.35
N ASP A 76 -5.88 -36.06 -2.62
CA ASP A 76 -5.04 -36.29 -1.44
C ASP A 76 -5.83 -36.93 -0.28
N ASN A 77 -7.09 -36.53 -0.08
CA ASN A 77 -7.95 -37.05 1.00
C ASN A 77 -8.47 -38.48 0.73
N THR A 78 -8.53 -38.93 -0.53
CA THR A 78 -8.94 -40.31 -0.86
C THR A 78 -7.84 -41.33 -0.62
N THR A 79 -6.56 -40.92 -0.61
CA THR A 79 -5.46 -41.76 -0.12
C THR A 79 -5.37 -41.83 1.41
N GLU A 80 -6.03 -40.92 2.13
CA GLU A 80 -5.96 -40.81 3.59
C GLU A 80 -7.23 -41.23 4.34
N ALA A 81 -8.15 -41.94 3.69
CA ALA A 81 -9.35 -42.53 4.32
C ALA A 81 -9.04 -43.68 5.34
N THR A 82 -7.84 -43.69 5.93
CA THR A 82 -7.47 -44.51 7.09
C THR A 82 -7.17 -43.70 8.37
N GLN A 83 -7.04 -42.36 8.34
CA GLN A 83 -6.66 -41.63 9.56
C GLN A 83 -7.58 -40.45 9.90
N ARG A 84 -8.71 -40.84 10.48
CA ARG A 84 -9.27 -40.33 11.75
C ARG A 84 -8.78 -38.95 12.24
N THR A 85 -9.78 -38.09 12.44
CA THR A 85 -10.00 -37.20 13.60
C THR A 85 -8.99 -36.09 13.88
N GLY A 86 -9.44 -34.84 13.78
CA GLY A 86 -8.72 -33.72 14.41
C GLY A 86 -9.30 -32.36 14.05
N ASN A 87 -10.25 -31.89 14.85
CA ASN A 87 -10.66 -30.49 14.93
C ASN A 87 -9.40 -29.61 15.13
N GLU A 88 -9.28 -28.43 14.53
CA GLU A 88 -9.52 -27.17 15.26
C GLU A 88 -9.55 -25.96 14.30
N ARG A 89 -10.59 -25.12 14.47
CA ARG A 89 -10.70 -23.80 13.84
C ARG A 89 -10.12 -22.72 14.77
N ARG A 90 -9.36 -21.77 14.17
CA ARG A 90 -9.01 -20.36 14.60
C ARG A 90 -7.67 -20.14 15.35
N PRO A 91 -7.12 -18.89 15.45
CA PRO A 91 -7.20 -17.69 14.59
C PRO A 91 -5.84 -16.99 14.27
N ARG A 92 -5.92 -16.00 13.36
CA ARG A 92 -4.98 -14.89 13.00
C ARG A 92 -3.73 -14.65 13.88
N ILE A 93 -2.56 -14.67 13.24
CA ILE A 93 -1.35 -13.95 13.72
C ILE A 93 -1.10 -12.73 12.83
N VAL A 94 -1.64 -11.58 13.26
CA VAL A 94 -1.14 -10.26 12.85
C VAL A 94 -0.12 -9.85 13.91
N ARG A 95 1.18 -10.03 13.66
CA ARG A 95 2.28 -9.29 14.32
C ARG A 95 3.65 -9.71 13.83
N GLN A 96 4.09 -9.14 12.71
CA GLN A 96 5.54 -9.14 12.41
C GLN A 96 5.98 -7.92 11.58
N LYS A 97 5.64 -6.71 12.05
CA LYS A 97 6.15 -5.47 11.44
C LYS A 97 6.73 -4.47 12.44
N ARG A 98 7.15 -4.93 13.63
CA ARG A 98 7.76 -4.07 14.67
C ARG A 98 9.22 -4.38 15.04
N GLN A 99 9.84 -5.42 14.49
CA GLN A 99 11.22 -5.79 14.88
C GLN A 99 12.34 -5.10 14.08
N ARG A 100 12.04 -4.39 12.98
CA ARG A 100 13.08 -3.77 12.13
C ARG A 100 13.57 -2.39 12.61
N PHE A 101 12.72 -1.58 13.24
CA PHE A 101 13.13 -0.22 13.62
C PHE A 101 14.10 -0.20 14.81
N ALA A 102 13.93 -1.08 15.79
CA ALA A 102 14.83 -1.17 16.94
C ALA A 102 16.24 -1.60 16.53
N SER A 103 16.36 -2.59 15.63
CA SER A 103 17.65 -3.08 15.13
C SER A 103 18.39 -2.05 14.28
N TYR A 104 17.68 -1.19 13.54
CA TYR A 104 18.28 -0.05 12.83
C TYR A 104 18.79 1.03 13.80
N MET A 105 17.98 1.41 14.80
CA MET A 105 18.33 2.42 15.80
C MET A 105 19.55 2.02 16.66
N ILE A 106 19.68 0.73 17.00
CA ILE A 106 20.82 0.19 17.76
C ILE A 106 22.12 0.27 16.94
N LYS A 107 22.05 0.09 15.61
CA LYS A 107 23.23 0.20 14.74
C LYS A 107 23.70 1.65 14.59
N THR A 108 22.78 2.62 14.57
CA THR A 108 23.12 4.04 14.38
C THR A 108 23.67 4.72 15.64
N GLN A 109 23.34 4.24 16.84
CA GLN A 109 23.83 4.84 18.10
C GLN A 109 25.33 4.60 18.35
N ARG A 110 25.95 3.57 17.76
CA ARG A 110 27.38 3.28 18.00
C ARG A 110 28.35 4.22 17.28
N ASN A 111 27.88 4.97 16.29
CA ASN A 111 28.72 5.85 15.45
C ASN A 111 28.42 7.35 15.59
N SER A 112 27.53 7.76 16.49
CA SER A 112 27.33 9.19 16.78
C SER A 112 28.29 9.64 17.87
N LEU A 113 29.19 10.57 17.54
CA LEU A 113 30.06 11.24 18.51
C LEU A 113 29.23 11.81 19.67
N PRO A 114 29.69 11.73 20.93
CA PRO A 114 28.93 12.22 22.06
C PRO A 114 28.67 13.72 21.92
N ALA A 115 27.41 14.12 22.04
CA ALA A 115 27.02 15.53 22.06
C ALA A 115 27.71 16.23 23.25
N ARG A 116 28.75 17.00 22.95
CA ARG A 116 29.48 17.82 23.91
C ARG A 116 28.53 18.84 24.53
N ARG A 117 28.15 18.64 25.80
CA ARG A 117 27.44 19.64 26.59
C ARG A 117 28.33 20.87 26.75
N LYS A 118 27.95 22.00 26.17
CA LYS A 118 28.52 23.31 26.51
C LYS A 118 27.62 23.94 27.56
N PHE A 119 28.00 23.80 28.83
CA PHE A 119 27.67 24.80 29.84
C PHE A 119 28.32 26.11 29.37
N SER A 120 27.50 27.13 29.10
CA SER A 120 27.96 28.50 28.94
C SER A 120 27.33 29.31 30.07
N SER A 121 28.12 29.55 31.09
CA SER A 121 27.88 30.58 32.09
C SER A 121 29.16 31.40 32.24
N LYS A 122 28.98 32.73 32.15
CA LYS A 122 29.92 33.87 32.21
C LYS A 122 29.84 34.66 30.90
N SER A 123 29.62 35.96 30.87
CA SER A 123 29.14 36.99 31.79
C SER A 123 29.12 38.26 30.92
N ALA A 124 28.33 39.26 31.34
CA ALA A 124 28.08 40.50 30.65
C ALA A 124 29.33 41.30 30.23
N GLU A 125 29.17 42.10 29.16
CA GLU A 125 29.54 43.52 28.99
C GLU A 125 29.38 43.84 27.47
N ILE A 126 28.34 44.57 27.01
CA ILE A 126 28.07 46.03 27.03
C ILE A 126 28.82 46.83 25.94
N CYS A 127 28.04 47.74 25.33
CA CYS A 127 28.34 48.87 24.40
C CYS A 127 28.33 48.57 22.88
N VAL A 128 27.42 49.10 22.03
CA VAL A 128 26.83 50.46 21.78
C VAL A 128 27.55 51.15 20.60
N PHE A 129 26.78 51.40 19.52
CA PHE A 129 26.92 52.41 18.43
C PHE A 129 28.24 52.36 17.62
N LEU A 130 28.29 52.59 16.29
CA LEU A 130 27.49 53.34 15.34
C LEU A 130 27.72 52.71 13.94
#